data_AF-A0A549SM98-F1
#
_entry.id   AF-A0A549SM98-F1
#
_cell.length_a   1.000
_cell.length_b   1.000
_cell.length_c   1.000
_cell.angle_alpha   90.00
_cell.angle_beta   90.00
_cell.angle_gamma   90.00
#
_symmetry.space_group_name_H-M   'P 1'
#
loop_
_entity.id
_entity.type
_entity.pdbx_description
1 polymer ?
#
loop_
_entity_poly.entity_id
_entity_poly.type
_entity_poly.pdbx_seq_one_letter_code
_entity_poly.pdbx_strand_id
1 'polypeptide(L)'
;MGARPAILLVTKAVFLLALGALLAASAAAAGPRVQAADYDAFWLWAGVRGRAELAAAKTIYLHSGEIGPDHNGFVRMKAQGVTEPGPHKATLWLVYRVRSLDWPPQIVAQIRRRLEAWRAQPGPVAGVQIDFDAVTRGLQNYAAFLRALRRELPESCALGVTGLMDWASQASPEDLNALAGSVDELVFQTYRGAQTVENIDAYLARLGRLRIPYRLGLAEGAEWSPPRALAQRPNFLGYVVFLRNRGASIAQ
;
A
#
# COMPACT_ATOMS: atom_id res chain seq x y z
N MET A 1 72.47 51.88 9.91
CA MET A 1 71.74 51.27 11.04
C MET A 1 70.66 52.29 11.42
N GLY A 2 69.36 52.13 11.25
CA GLY A 2 68.48 50.99 11.06
C GLY A 2 67.22 51.34 11.83
N ALA A 3 66.18 51.86 11.17
CA ALA A 3 64.83 51.97 11.75
C ALA A 3 63.82 52.03 10.61
N ARG A 4 63.08 50.93 10.42
CA ARG A 4 61.99 50.78 9.46
C ARG A 4 60.73 51.49 9.99
N PRO A 5 59.91 52.14 9.16
CA PRO A 5 58.61 52.65 9.58
C PRO A 5 57.57 51.51 9.60
N ALA A 6 56.88 51.34 10.72
CA ALA A 6 55.75 50.42 10.85
C ALA A 6 54.48 51.09 10.33
N ILE A 7 53.79 50.41 9.42
CA ILE A 7 52.53 50.83 8.80
C ILE A 7 51.40 50.64 9.80
N LEU A 8 50.65 51.72 10.05
CA LEU A 8 49.49 51.80 10.94
C LEU A 8 48.29 51.08 10.28
N LEU A 9 47.84 49.96 10.85
CA LEU A 9 46.60 49.29 10.46
C LEU A 9 45.40 50.07 11.01
N VAL A 10 44.61 50.68 10.12
CA VAL A 10 43.33 51.31 10.46
C VAL A 10 42.28 50.22 10.65
N THR A 11 41.64 50.28 11.82
CA THR A 11 40.55 49.46 12.33
C THR A 11 39.32 49.45 11.42
N LYS A 12 39.06 48.32 10.74
CA LYS A 12 37.73 47.97 10.21
C LYS A 12 37.01 47.13 11.26
N ALA A 13 36.33 47.78 12.20
CA ALA A 13 35.61 47.09 13.27
C ALA A 13 34.22 47.67 13.52
N VAL A 14 33.40 47.86 12.49
CA VAL A 14 31.94 47.96 12.62
C VAL A 14 31.32 47.57 11.28
N PHE A 15 31.03 46.27 11.04
CA PHE A 15 30.01 45.80 10.06
C PHE A 15 29.88 44.26 10.05
N LEU A 16 29.90 43.60 11.21
CA LEU A 16 29.73 42.13 11.29
C LEU A 16 28.88 41.70 12.49
N LEU A 17 27.74 42.37 12.71
CA LEU A 17 26.84 42.01 13.83
C LEU A 17 25.34 42.13 13.50
N ALA A 18 24.96 41.96 12.23
CA ALA A 18 23.55 41.94 11.84
C ALA A 18 23.20 40.94 10.72
N LEU A 19 23.94 39.83 10.59
CA LEU A 19 23.62 38.78 9.62
C LEU A 19 23.97 37.37 10.15
N GLY A 20 23.56 37.07 11.39
CA GLY A 20 23.79 35.76 12.01
C GLY A 20 22.58 35.17 12.72
N ALA A 21 21.40 35.80 12.64
CA ALA A 21 20.24 35.46 13.47
C ALA A 21 18.95 35.11 12.70
N LEU A 22 19.01 34.82 11.40
CA LEU A 22 17.85 34.33 10.63
C LEU A 22 18.27 33.27 9.62
N LEU A 23 18.69 32.09 10.11
CA LEU A 23 18.73 30.85 9.32
C LEU A 23 18.72 29.62 10.25
N ALA A 24 18.05 29.72 11.40
CA ALA A 24 17.45 28.54 12.01
C ALA A 24 16.17 28.25 11.22
N ALA A 25 16.33 27.74 10.00
CA ALA A 25 15.23 27.07 9.33
C ALA A 25 14.79 25.97 10.29
N SER A 26 13.60 26.13 10.88
CA SER A 26 12.92 25.08 11.61
C SER A 26 12.86 23.87 10.67
N ALA A 27 13.78 22.92 10.82
CA ALA A 27 13.58 21.59 10.32
C ALA A 27 12.32 21.10 11.04
N ALA A 28 11.17 21.20 10.38
CA ALA A 28 9.95 20.59 10.88
C ALA A 28 10.31 19.15 11.22
N ALA A 29 10.17 18.77 12.49
CA ALA A 29 10.54 17.44 12.93
C ALA A 29 9.79 16.44 12.06
N ALA A 30 10.51 15.67 11.24
CA ALA A 30 9.91 14.68 10.37
C ALA A 30 9.07 13.72 11.23
N GLY A 31 7.85 13.44 10.79
CA GLY A 31 6.95 12.56 11.51
C GLY A 31 7.54 11.15 11.69
N PRO A 32 7.03 10.35 12.65
CA PRO A 32 7.43 8.96 12.78
C PRO A 32 7.25 8.24 11.45
N ARG A 33 8.25 7.42 11.07
CA ARG A 33 8.24 6.69 9.80
C ARG A 33 7.79 5.25 10.00
N VAL A 34 7.11 4.71 9.00
CA VAL A 34 6.69 3.30 8.95
C VAL A 34 7.92 2.41 8.90
N GLN A 35 8.20 1.72 10.00
CA GLN A 35 9.21 0.66 10.05
C GLN A 35 8.53 -0.69 9.93
N ALA A 36 8.95 -1.52 8.97
CA ALA A 36 8.31 -2.82 8.74
C ALA A 36 8.26 -3.72 9.99
N ALA A 37 9.23 -3.59 10.90
CA ALA A 37 9.31 -4.35 12.14
C ALA A 37 8.17 -4.07 13.13
N ASP A 38 7.45 -2.95 12.98
CA ASP A 38 6.34 -2.56 13.86
C ASP A 38 5.00 -3.18 13.43
N TYR A 39 4.98 -3.94 12.32
CA TYR A 39 3.77 -4.47 11.69
C TYR A 39 3.91 -5.97 11.40
N ASP A 40 2.78 -6.64 11.15
CA ASP A 40 2.73 -8.09 10.96
C ASP A 40 2.00 -8.53 9.67
N ALA A 41 1.56 -7.57 8.85
CA ALA A 41 0.92 -7.83 7.57
C ALA A 41 1.61 -7.06 6.45
N PHE A 42 1.93 -7.75 5.35
CA PHE A 42 2.77 -7.19 4.29
C PHE A 42 2.26 -7.51 2.89
N TRP A 43 2.36 -6.54 1.98
CA TRP A 43 2.38 -6.86 0.55
C TRP A 43 3.78 -7.29 0.15
N LEU A 44 3.86 -8.45 -0.49
CA LEU A 44 5.09 -8.99 -1.05
C LEU A 44 5.00 -9.01 -2.58
N TRP A 45 5.50 -7.95 -3.21
CA TRP A 45 5.56 -7.83 -4.65
C TRP A 45 6.75 -8.57 -5.26
N ALA A 46 6.58 -9.01 -6.50
CA ALA A 46 7.67 -9.61 -7.27
C ALA A 46 8.86 -8.64 -7.34
N GLY A 47 10.07 -9.13 -7.06
CA GLY A 47 11.30 -8.33 -7.05
C GLY A 47 11.66 -7.69 -5.70
N VAL A 48 10.83 -7.83 -4.65
CA VAL A 48 11.23 -7.49 -3.28
C VAL A 48 12.20 -8.56 -2.76
N ARG A 49 13.38 -8.13 -2.30
CA ARG A 49 14.41 -9.03 -1.75
C ARG A 49 13.93 -9.66 -0.44
N GLY A 50 14.50 -10.82 -0.08
CA GLY A 50 14.18 -11.50 1.19
C GLY A 50 14.28 -10.57 2.40
N ARG A 51 13.24 -10.57 3.24
CA ARG A 51 13.08 -9.70 4.41
C ARG A 51 12.97 -10.54 5.66
N ALA A 52 13.72 -10.17 6.71
CA ALA A 52 13.64 -10.86 7.99
C ALA A 52 12.24 -10.70 8.63
N GLU A 53 11.60 -9.55 8.40
CA GLU A 53 10.27 -9.24 8.91
C GLU A 53 9.18 -10.21 8.41
N LEU A 54 9.38 -10.84 7.24
CA LEU A 54 8.46 -11.84 6.69
C LEU A 54 8.42 -13.13 7.52
N ALA A 55 9.47 -13.44 8.29
CA ALA A 55 9.50 -14.63 9.15
C ALA A 55 8.51 -14.53 10.32
N ALA A 56 8.22 -13.30 10.78
CA ALA A 56 7.28 -13.01 11.86
C ALA A 56 5.90 -12.53 11.34
N ALA A 57 5.72 -12.45 10.02
CA ALA A 57 4.47 -12.00 9.43
C ALA A 57 3.32 -12.95 9.78
N LYS A 58 2.19 -12.36 10.20
CA LYS A 58 0.91 -13.08 10.37
C LYS A 58 0.15 -13.17 9.07
N THR A 59 0.24 -12.15 8.22
CA THR A 59 -0.47 -12.09 6.93
C THR A 59 0.48 -11.65 5.81
N ILE A 60 0.45 -12.33 4.67
CA ILE A 60 1.19 -11.92 3.48
C ILE A 60 0.23 -11.85 2.29
N TYR A 61 0.17 -10.69 1.68
CA TYR A 61 -0.50 -10.43 0.41
C TYR A 61 0.53 -10.65 -0.71
N LEU A 62 0.57 -11.86 -1.25
CA LEU A 62 1.57 -12.32 -2.20
C LEU A 62 1.19 -11.94 -3.63
N HIS A 63 2.01 -11.12 -4.30
CA HIS A 63 1.82 -10.80 -5.70
C HIS A 63 1.90 -12.06 -6.57
N SER A 64 0.73 -12.47 -7.04
CA SER A 64 0.52 -13.71 -7.75
C SER A 64 0.37 -13.45 -9.24
N GLY A 65 -0.22 -12.37 -9.71
CA GLY A 65 -0.25 -12.15 -11.15
C GLY A 65 -0.63 -10.77 -11.59
N GLU A 66 -0.41 -10.52 -12.87
CA GLU A 66 -0.86 -9.32 -13.56
C GLU A 66 -1.88 -9.72 -14.61
N ILE A 67 -3.04 -9.07 -14.59
CA ILE A 67 -4.15 -9.30 -15.51
C ILE A 67 -4.39 -8.03 -16.31
N GLY A 68 -4.29 -8.12 -17.63
CA GLY A 68 -4.52 -6.99 -18.50
C GLY A 68 -4.26 -7.31 -19.96
N PRO A 69 -4.45 -6.32 -20.86
CA PRO A 69 -4.21 -6.52 -22.28
C PRO A 69 -2.73 -6.81 -22.54
N ASP A 70 -2.48 -7.78 -23.42
CA ASP A 70 -1.19 -8.03 -24.04
C ASP A 70 -0.94 -7.05 -25.20
N HIS A 71 0.15 -7.24 -25.95
CA HIS A 71 0.51 -6.40 -27.10
C HIS A 71 -0.51 -6.44 -28.25
N ASN A 72 -1.37 -7.46 -28.30
CA ASN A 72 -2.44 -7.62 -29.28
C ASN A 72 -3.81 -7.18 -28.73
N GLY A 73 -3.85 -6.63 -27.51
CA GLY A 73 -5.08 -6.18 -26.86
C GLY A 73 -5.88 -7.29 -26.17
N PHE A 74 -5.42 -8.54 -26.18
CA PHE A 74 -6.13 -9.63 -25.50
C PHE A 74 -5.84 -9.61 -24.00
N VAL A 75 -6.90 -9.66 -23.19
CA VAL A 75 -6.75 -9.76 -21.74
C VAL A 75 -6.17 -11.12 -21.37
N ARG A 76 -4.98 -11.10 -20.76
CA ARG A 76 -4.26 -12.30 -20.29
C ARG A 76 -3.82 -12.14 -18.85
N MET A 77 -3.59 -13.27 -18.18
CA MET A 77 -2.93 -13.32 -16.89
C MET A 77 -1.46 -13.71 -17.10
N LYS A 78 -0.54 -12.92 -16.57
CA LYS A 78 0.87 -13.27 -16.41
C LYS A 78 1.10 -13.66 -14.95
N ALA A 79 1.55 -14.88 -14.72
CA ALA A 79 1.94 -15.32 -13.38
C ALA A 79 3.17 -14.54 -12.89
N GLN A 80 3.15 -14.18 -11.62
CA GLN A 80 4.18 -13.43 -10.91
C GLN A 80 4.50 -14.12 -9.57
N GLY A 81 5.62 -13.75 -8.96
CA GLY A 81 6.06 -14.28 -7.66
C GLY A 81 6.71 -15.65 -7.76
N VAL A 82 6.63 -16.44 -6.68
CA VAL A 82 7.24 -17.77 -6.61
C VAL A 82 6.50 -18.71 -7.57
N THR A 83 7.27 -19.40 -8.42
CA THR A 83 6.76 -20.31 -9.46
C THR A 83 6.05 -21.52 -8.85
N GLU A 84 6.58 -22.06 -7.74
CA GLU A 84 6.04 -23.22 -7.06
C GLU A 84 5.49 -22.85 -5.67
N PRO A 85 4.24 -23.22 -5.36
CA PRO A 85 3.71 -23.09 -4.00
C PRO A 85 4.58 -23.87 -3.00
N GLY A 86 4.75 -23.32 -1.80
CA GLY A 86 5.50 -23.96 -0.72
C GLY A 86 4.85 -23.79 0.65
N PRO A 87 5.30 -24.55 1.65
CA PRO A 87 4.79 -24.45 3.01
C PRO A 87 5.05 -23.06 3.59
N HIS A 88 4.12 -22.57 4.39
CA HIS A 88 4.16 -21.23 4.94
C HIS A 88 3.42 -21.15 6.28
N LYS A 89 3.83 -20.19 7.12
CA LYS A 89 3.21 -19.94 8.44
C LYS A 89 2.18 -18.81 8.40
N ALA A 90 2.48 -17.74 7.66
CA ALA A 90 1.60 -16.58 7.53
C ALA A 90 0.34 -16.94 6.74
N THR A 91 -0.78 -16.30 7.05
CA THR A 91 -1.99 -16.39 6.21
C THR A 91 -1.75 -15.69 4.88
N LEU A 92 -1.91 -16.41 3.78
CA LEU A 92 -1.71 -15.87 2.45
C LEU A 92 -3.00 -15.33 1.83
N TRP A 93 -2.86 -14.19 1.17
CA TRP A 93 -3.78 -13.70 0.14
C TRP A 93 -3.05 -13.68 -1.20
N LEU A 94 -3.64 -14.30 -2.24
CA LEU A 94 -3.07 -14.26 -3.58
C LEU A 94 -3.53 -12.98 -4.29
N VAL A 95 -2.60 -12.04 -4.50
CA VAL A 95 -2.90 -10.72 -5.05
C VAL A 95 -2.74 -10.72 -6.56
N TYR A 96 -3.72 -10.16 -7.27
CA TYR A 96 -3.66 -9.96 -8.70
C TYR A 96 -3.74 -8.47 -9.02
N ARG A 97 -2.71 -7.93 -9.69
CA ARG A 97 -2.76 -6.59 -10.26
C ARG A 97 -3.62 -6.61 -11.50
N VAL A 98 -4.59 -5.73 -11.59
CA VAL A 98 -5.57 -5.72 -12.66
C VAL A 98 -5.48 -4.41 -13.44
N ARG A 99 -5.52 -4.50 -14.77
CA ARG A 99 -5.58 -3.35 -15.68
C ARG A 99 -6.83 -3.37 -16.57
N SER A 100 -7.61 -4.44 -16.55
CA SER A 100 -8.89 -4.57 -17.25
C SER A 100 -9.81 -5.52 -16.47
N LEU A 101 -11.11 -5.20 -16.42
CA LEU A 101 -12.14 -6.04 -15.78
C LEU A 101 -12.84 -6.98 -16.77
N ASP A 102 -12.56 -6.87 -18.07
CA ASP A 102 -13.19 -7.67 -19.13
C ASP A 102 -12.52 -9.04 -19.24
N TRP A 103 -12.69 -9.84 -18.18
CA TRP A 103 -11.99 -11.10 -18.04
C TRP A 103 -12.65 -12.19 -18.86
N PRO A 104 -11.92 -12.82 -19.79
CA PRO A 104 -12.40 -14.03 -20.40
C PRO A 104 -12.36 -15.20 -19.37
N PRO A 105 -13.20 -16.23 -19.51
CA PRO A 105 -13.39 -17.27 -18.49
C PRO A 105 -12.09 -17.97 -18.04
N GLN A 106 -11.09 -18.07 -18.94
CA GLN A 106 -9.80 -18.65 -18.60
C GLN A 106 -9.05 -17.93 -17.48
N ILE A 107 -9.29 -16.64 -17.24
CA ILE A 107 -8.64 -15.90 -16.16
C ILE A 107 -9.11 -16.42 -14.80
N VAL A 108 -10.42 -16.53 -14.61
CA VAL A 108 -11.01 -17.04 -13.37
C VAL A 108 -10.60 -18.49 -13.14
N ALA A 109 -10.60 -19.32 -14.19
CA ALA A 109 -10.12 -20.70 -14.09
C ALA A 109 -8.64 -20.79 -13.67
N GLN A 110 -7.78 -19.89 -14.15
CA GLN A 110 -6.37 -19.82 -13.74
C GLN A 110 -6.21 -19.40 -12.27
N ILE A 111 -6.98 -18.42 -11.81
CA ILE A 111 -6.99 -17.98 -10.41
C ILE A 111 -7.39 -19.15 -9.50
N ARG A 112 -8.45 -19.89 -9.86
CA ARG A 112 -8.91 -21.06 -9.10
C ARG A 112 -7.85 -22.15 -8.99
N ARG A 113 -7.26 -22.56 -10.13
CA ARG A 113 -6.19 -23.58 -10.13
C ARG A 113 -5.03 -23.17 -9.24
N ARG A 114 -4.67 -21.88 -9.26
CA ARG A 114 -3.59 -21.37 -8.42
C ARG A 114 -3.95 -21.37 -6.94
N LEU A 115 -5.16 -20.96 -6.60
CA LEU A 115 -5.67 -21.02 -5.23
C LEU A 115 -5.63 -22.46 -4.70
N GLU A 116 -6.11 -23.42 -5.50
CA GLU A 116 -6.07 -24.85 -5.19
C GLU A 116 -4.63 -25.34 -4.98
N ALA A 117 -3.69 -24.96 -5.87
CA ALA A 117 -2.29 -25.33 -5.76
C ALA A 117 -1.61 -24.80 -4.48
N TRP A 118 -1.93 -23.57 -4.05
CA TRP A 118 -1.43 -23.04 -2.77
C TRP A 118 -2.09 -23.69 -1.56
N ARG A 119 -3.39 -23.98 -1.62
CA ARG A 119 -4.12 -24.68 -0.54
C ARG A 119 -3.72 -26.15 -0.37
N ALA A 120 -3.09 -26.74 -1.39
CA ALA A 120 -2.52 -28.08 -1.31
C ALA A 120 -1.20 -28.13 -0.50
N GLN A 121 -0.63 -26.99 -0.12
CA GLN A 121 0.57 -26.89 0.70
C GLN A 121 0.23 -26.64 2.17
N PRO A 122 1.09 -27.04 3.14
CA PRO A 122 0.90 -26.68 4.54
C PRO A 122 0.92 -25.16 4.75
N GLY A 123 -0.18 -24.60 5.24
CA GLY A 123 -0.31 -23.19 5.58
C GLY A 123 -1.68 -22.61 5.22
N PRO A 124 -2.15 -21.57 5.93
CA PRO A 124 -3.45 -21.00 5.66
C PRO A 124 -3.44 -20.07 4.43
N VAL A 125 -4.39 -20.28 3.52
CA VAL A 125 -4.65 -19.39 2.38
C VAL A 125 -6.07 -18.84 2.46
N ALA A 126 -6.20 -17.58 2.88
CA ALA A 126 -7.48 -16.91 3.10
C ALA A 126 -8.28 -16.78 1.80
N GLY A 127 -7.63 -16.32 0.73
CA GLY A 127 -8.29 -16.12 -0.55
C GLY A 127 -7.50 -15.28 -1.53
N VAL A 128 -8.21 -14.49 -2.33
CA VAL A 128 -7.63 -13.65 -3.39
C VAL A 128 -7.86 -12.18 -3.11
N GLN A 129 -6.90 -11.34 -3.49
CA GLN A 129 -7.07 -9.89 -3.46
C GLN A 129 -6.96 -9.31 -4.87
N ILE A 130 -7.91 -8.46 -5.23
CA ILE A 130 -7.91 -7.73 -6.50
C ILE A 130 -7.30 -6.35 -6.28
N ASP A 131 -6.13 -6.13 -6.86
CA ASP A 131 -5.47 -4.82 -6.89
C ASP A 131 -5.83 -4.09 -8.18
N PHE A 132 -6.87 -3.25 -8.12
CA PHE A 132 -7.40 -2.53 -9.27
C PHE A 132 -7.64 -1.06 -8.94
N ASP A 133 -6.99 -0.18 -9.70
CA ASP A 133 -7.14 1.28 -9.60
C ASP A 133 -8.45 1.73 -10.27
N ALA A 134 -9.61 1.36 -9.71
CA ALA A 134 -10.88 1.87 -10.23
C ALA A 134 -10.96 3.39 -9.96
N VAL A 135 -11.26 4.17 -10.99
CA VAL A 135 -11.67 5.57 -10.78
C VAL A 135 -13.02 5.59 -10.07
N THR A 136 -13.29 6.60 -9.23
CA THR A 136 -14.52 6.66 -8.40
C THR A 136 -15.82 6.49 -9.21
N ARG A 137 -15.89 7.07 -10.42
CA ARG A 137 -17.05 6.90 -11.32
C ARG A 137 -17.28 5.46 -11.80
N GLY A 138 -16.27 4.60 -11.70
CA GLY A 138 -16.33 3.18 -12.08
C GLY A 138 -16.72 2.23 -10.94
N LEU A 139 -17.01 2.73 -9.74
CA LEU A 139 -17.18 1.88 -8.56
C LEU A 139 -18.38 0.94 -8.68
N GLN A 140 -19.45 1.35 -9.34
CA GLN A 140 -20.62 0.48 -9.58
C GLN A 140 -20.28 -0.68 -10.52
N ASN A 141 -19.57 -0.41 -11.61
CA ASN A 141 -19.09 -1.44 -12.54
C ASN A 141 -18.13 -2.39 -11.84
N TYR A 142 -17.25 -1.85 -10.99
CA TYR A 142 -16.34 -2.66 -10.19
C TYR A 142 -17.08 -3.54 -9.18
N ALA A 143 -18.09 -3.01 -8.48
CA ALA A 143 -18.94 -3.78 -7.58
C ALA A 143 -19.70 -4.90 -8.31
N ALA A 144 -20.20 -4.65 -9.51
CA ALA A 144 -20.86 -5.66 -10.33
C ALA A 144 -19.89 -6.76 -10.77
N PHE A 145 -18.67 -6.39 -11.19
CA PHE A 145 -17.59 -7.32 -11.48
C PHE A 145 -17.25 -8.20 -10.26
N LEU A 146 -17.08 -7.60 -9.08
CA LEU A 146 -16.75 -8.34 -7.85
C LEU A 146 -17.86 -9.29 -7.43
N ARG A 147 -19.14 -8.90 -7.59
CA ARG A 147 -20.30 -9.79 -7.38
C ARG A 147 -20.29 -11.00 -8.32
N ALA A 148 -19.86 -10.81 -9.57
CA ALA A 148 -19.71 -11.91 -10.52
C ALA A 148 -18.54 -12.81 -10.12
N LEU A 149 -17.37 -12.22 -9.84
CA LEU A 149 -16.19 -12.96 -9.40
C LEU A 149 -16.44 -13.79 -8.13
N ARG A 150 -17.13 -13.22 -7.14
CA ARG A 150 -17.48 -13.92 -5.88
C ARG A 150 -18.28 -15.20 -6.12
N ARG A 151 -19.18 -15.21 -7.12
CA ARG A 151 -19.99 -16.39 -7.48
C ARG A 151 -19.18 -17.49 -8.15
N GLU A 152 -18.08 -17.14 -8.80
CA GLU A 152 -17.19 -18.08 -9.49
C GLU A 152 -16.08 -18.64 -8.57
N LEU A 153 -15.78 -17.95 -7.46
CA LEU A 153 -14.79 -18.40 -6.48
C LEU A 153 -15.43 -19.44 -5.52
N PRO A 154 -14.63 -20.39 -4.98
CA PRO A 154 -15.11 -21.28 -3.93
C PRO A 154 -15.65 -20.49 -2.73
N GLU A 155 -16.71 -20.96 -2.08
CA GLU A 155 -17.31 -20.26 -0.90
C GLU A 155 -16.30 -20.04 0.24
N SER A 156 -15.35 -20.97 0.39
CA SER A 156 -14.26 -20.86 1.37
C SER A 156 -13.16 -19.87 0.98
N CYS A 157 -13.22 -19.26 -0.21
CA CYS A 157 -12.25 -18.28 -0.68
C CYS A 157 -12.72 -16.88 -0.31
N ALA A 158 -11.96 -16.21 0.56
CA ALA A 158 -12.17 -14.79 0.80
C ALA A 158 -11.87 -13.95 -0.45
N LEU A 159 -12.59 -12.87 -0.65
CA LEU A 159 -12.40 -11.90 -1.73
C LEU A 159 -12.05 -10.54 -1.12
N GLY A 160 -10.79 -10.14 -1.27
CA GLY A 160 -10.29 -8.84 -0.85
C GLY A 160 -10.10 -7.92 -2.04
N VAL A 161 -10.06 -6.61 -1.80
CA VAL A 161 -9.71 -5.63 -2.82
C VAL A 161 -8.80 -4.56 -2.25
N THR A 162 -7.95 -3.96 -3.09
CA THR A 162 -7.35 -2.68 -2.76
C THR A 162 -8.30 -1.54 -3.17
N GLY A 163 -8.23 -0.43 -2.46
CA GLY A 163 -8.97 0.78 -2.79
C GLY A 163 -8.07 2.00 -2.73
N LEU A 164 -8.20 2.88 -3.72
CA LEU A 164 -7.55 4.18 -3.70
C LEU A 164 -8.26 5.15 -2.74
N MET A 165 -7.51 6.13 -2.21
CA MET A 165 -8.05 7.16 -1.31
C MET A 165 -9.10 8.06 -1.97
N ASP A 166 -9.10 8.15 -3.30
CA ASP A 166 -10.14 8.89 -4.04
C ASP A 166 -11.54 8.31 -3.82
N TRP A 167 -11.66 7.03 -3.44
CA TRP A 167 -12.96 6.50 -3.02
C TRP A 167 -13.35 7.03 -1.64
N ALA A 168 -12.40 7.11 -0.71
CA ALA A 168 -12.68 7.59 0.64
C ALA A 168 -13.08 9.07 0.66
N SER A 169 -12.53 9.92 -0.22
CA SER A 169 -12.94 11.33 -0.34
C SER A 169 -14.17 11.57 -1.20
N GLN A 170 -14.28 10.89 -2.34
CA GLN A 170 -15.26 11.24 -3.37
C GLN A 170 -16.42 10.26 -3.46
N ALA A 171 -16.24 8.99 -3.09
CA ALA A 171 -17.35 8.05 -3.08
C ALA A 171 -18.28 8.34 -1.89
N SER A 172 -19.57 8.14 -2.12
CA SER A 172 -20.52 8.10 -1.03
C SER A 172 -20.27 6.84 -0.18
N PRO A 173 -20.55 6.86 1.14
CA PRO A 173 -20.56 5.64 1.94
C PRO A 173 -21.43 4.54 1.32
N GLU A 174 -22.50 4.91 0.62
CA GLU A 174 -23.40 4.02 -0.12
C GLU A 174 -22.69 3.30 -1.27
N ASP A 175 -21.89 4.01 -2.07
CA ASP A 175 -21.12 3.40 -3.17
C ASP A 175 -20.09 2.40 -2.64
N LEU A 176 -19.42 2.74 -1.53
CA LEU A 176 -18.48 1.82 -0.88
C LEU A 176 -19.20 0.62 -0.26
N ASN A 177 -20.37 0.85 0.34
CA ASN A 177 -21.20 -0.23 0.87
C ASN A 177 -21.81 -1.10 -0.24
N ALA A 178 -21.83 -0.68 -1.51
CA ALA A 178 -22.21 -1.55 -2.62
C ALA A 178 -21.21 -2.70 -2.87
N LEU A 179 -19.99 -2.59 -2.33
CA LEU A 179 -19.02 -3.68 -2.26
C LEU A 179 -19.34 -4.67 -1.13
N ALA A 180 -20.15 -4.26 -0.15
CA ALA A 180 -20.50 -5.09 1.00
C ALA A 180 -21.31 -6.30 0.54
N GLY A 181 -20.99 -7.47 1.09
CA GLY A 181 -21.59 -8.75 0.72
C GLY A 181 -20.86 -9.50 -0.40
N SER A 182 -19.95 -8.84 -1.13
CA SER A 182 -19.05 -9.54 -2.08
C SER A 182 -17.60 -9.50 -1.65
N VAL A 183 -17.20 -8.43 -0.93
CA VAL A 183 -15.83 -8.23 -0.44
C VAL A 183 -15.78 -8.53 1.05
N ASP A 184 -14.81 -9.35 1.45
CA ASP A 184 -14.52 -9.69 2.84
C ASP A 184 -13.53 -8.71 3.49
N GLU A 185 -12.63 -8.13 2.69
CA GLU A 185 -11.63 -7.17 3.16
C GLU A 185 -11.32 -6.09 2.13
N LEU A 186 -11.35 -4.83 2.56
CA LEU A 186 -10.91 -3.69 1.77
C LEU A 186 -9.59 -3.13 2.33
N VAL A 187 -8.53 -3.06 1.52
CA VAL A 187 -7.28 -2.43 1.93
C VAL A 187 -7.06 -1.11 1.21
N PHE A 188 -7.17 -0.04 1.98
CA PHE A 188 -7.07 1.34 1.52
C PHE A 188 -5.60 1.76 1.38
N GLN A 189 -5.10 2.00 0.17
CA GLN A 189 -3.71 2.44 -0.03
C GLN A 189 -3.57 3.92 0.36
N THR A 190 -3.00 4.22 1.53
CA THR A 190 -2.91 5.60 2.04
C THR A 190 -1.63 6.32 1.63
N TYR A 191 -1.02 5.93 0.50
CA TYR A 191 0.25 6.46 0.03
C TYR A 191 0.26 6.67 -1.48
N ARG A 192 1.11 7.59 -1.94
CA ARG A 192 1.50 7.76 -3.34
C ARG A 192 3.02 7.65 -3.42
N GLY A 193 3.49 6.59 -4.05
CA GLY A 193 4.92 6.26 -4.07
C GLY A 193 5.47 6.05 -2.66
N ALA A 194 6.34 6.95 -2.20
CA ALA A 194 7.03 6.85 -0.92
C ALA A 194 6.39 7.66 0.22
N GLN A 195 5.29 8.36 -0.06
CA GLN A 195 4.72 9.34 0.86
C GLN A 195 3.27 9.00 1.18
N THR A 196 2.88 9.19 2.43
CA THR A 196 1.48 9.16 2.85
C THR A 196 0.72 10.27 2.13
N VAL A 197 -0.52 10.01 1.72
CA VAL A 197 -1.34 11.02 1.06
C VAL A 197 -1.57 12.22 1.99
N GLU A 198 -1.67 13.40 1.39
CA GLU A 198 -2.02 14.63 2.11
C GLU A 198 -3.42 14.55 2.73
N ASN A 199 -3.68 15.35 3.77
CA ASN A 199 -4.98 15.46 4.44
C ASN A 199 -5.58 14.13 4.93
N ILE A 200 -4.75 13.13 5.23
CA ILE A 200 -5.15 11.77 5.59
C ILE A 200 -6.20 11.72 6.71
N ASP A 201 -6.12 12.59 7.71
CA ASP A 201 -7.10 12.66 8.81
C ASP A 201 -8.54 12.89 8.34
N ALA A 202 -8.73 13.74 7.32
CA ALA A 202 -10.04 14.00 6.74
C ALA A 202 -10.61 12.76 6.04
N TYR A 203 -9.76 11.98 5.36
CA TYR A 203 -10.16 10.71 4.75
C TYR A 203 -10.52 9.69 5.83
N LEU A 204 -9.68 9.56 6.85
CA LEU A 204 -9.90 8.61 7.94
C LEU A 204 -11.21 8.91 8.66
N ALA A 205 -11.57 10.18 8.89
CA ALA A 205 -12.85 10.55 9.47
C ALA A 205 -14.05 9.95 8.72
N ARG A 206 -13.99 9.86 7.38
CA ARG A 206 -15.06 9.32 6.52
C ARG A 206 -15.18 7.80 6.58
N LEU A 207 -14.09 7.08 6.88
CA LEU A 207 -14.10 5.61 6.99
C LEU A 207 -14.93 5.09 8.18
N GLY A 208 -15.33 5.95 9.13
CA GLY A 208 -16.07 5.53 10.33
C GLY A 208 -17.46 4.95 10.04
N ARG A 209 -17.99 5.19 8.84
CA ARG A 209 -19.32 4.71 8.40
C ARG A 209 -19.26 3.42 7.57
N LEU A 210 -18.06 2.89 7.31
CA LEU A 210 -17.89 1.69 6.50
C LEU A 210 -18.33 0.46 7.27
N ARG A 211 -19.13 -0.38 6.61
CA ARG A 211 -19.61 -1.66 7.15
C ARG A 211 -18.72 -2.85 6.76
N ILE A 212 -17.85 -2.65 5.78
CA ILE A 212 -16.93 -3.67 5.28
C ILE A 212 -15.69 -3.67 6.17
N PRO A 213 -15.17 -4.84 6.59
CA PRO A 213 -13.88 -4.92 7.25
C PRO A 213 -12.78 -4.32 6.38
N TYR A 214 -11.93 -3.49 6.96
CA TYR A 214 -10.91 -2.76 6.22
C TYR A 214 -9.58 -2.64 6.94
N ARG A 215 -8.51 -2.54 6.16
CA ARG A 215 -7.16 -2.19 6.61
C ARG A 215 -6.68 -0.93 5.94
N LEU A 216 -5.63 -0.33 6.49
CA LEU A 216 -4.89 0.75 5.84
C LEU A 216 -3.55 0.24 5.32
N GLY A 217 -3.29 0.47 4.05
CA GLY A 217 -2.03 0.25 3.39
C GLY A 217 -1.05 1.38 3.66
N LEU A 218 0.14 1.05 4.15
CA LEU A 218 1.22 1.99 4.43
C LEU A 218 2.43 1.69 3.54
N ALA A 219 3.12 2.72 3.06
CA ALA A 219 4.40 2.53 2.38
C ALA A 219 5.54 2.49 3.41
N GLU A 220 6.43 1.50 3.33
CA GLU A 220 7.62 1.47 4.17
C GLU A 220 8.46 2.75 4.01
N GLY A 221 8.81 3.37 5.15
CA GLY A 221 9.57 4.62 5.22
C GLY A 221 8.77 5.90 5.01
N ALA A 222 7.47 5.81 4.71
CA ALA A 222 6.58 6.97 4.67
C ALA A 222 6.32 7.49 6.09
N GLU A 223 5.98 8.76 6.23
CA GLU A 223 5.56 9.34 7.50
C GLU A 223 4.14 8.88 7.84
N TRP A 224 3.95 8.35 9.03
CA TRP A 224 2.64 7.85 9.48
C TRP A 224 2.48 8.01 10.98
N SER A 225 1.44 8.72 11.39
CA SER A 225 1.01 8.78 12.78
C SER A 225 -0.44 8.31 12.88
N PRO A 226 -0.70 7.14 13.50
CA PRO A 226 -2.04 6.59 13.53
C PRO A 226 -2.96 7.40 14.45
N PRO A 227 -4.13 7.87 13.98
CA PRO A 227 -5.09 8.54 14.86
C PRO A 227 -5.60 7.55 15.93
N ARG A 228 -5.59 7.97 17.20
CA ARG A 228 -6.03 7.10 18.32
C ARG A 228 -7.43 6.53 18.13
N ALA A 229 -8.33 7.30 17.53
CA ALA A 229 -9.71 6.88 17.28
C ALA A 229 -9.83 5.76 16.23
N LEU A 230 -8.84 5.57 15.36
CA LEU A 230 -8.87 4.55 14.30
C LEU A 230 -8.88 3.13 14.90
N ALA A 231 -8.07 2.90 15.94
CA ALA A 231 -7.96 1.60 16.61
C ALA A 231 -9.26 1.17 17.33
N GLN A 232 -10.16 2.11 17.60
CA GLN A 232 -11.43 1.84 18.29
C GLN A 232 -12.57 1.49 17.32
N ARG A 233 -12.32 1.51 16.00
CA ARG A 233 -13.36 1.27 15.00
C ARG A 233 -13.60 -0.22 14.81
N PRO A 234 -14.87 -0.67 14.82
CA PRO A 234 -15.19 -2.10 14.83
C PRO A 234 -14.75 -2.85 13.57
N ASN A 235 -14.75 -2.16 12.42
CA ASN A 235 -14.39 -2.76 11.14
C ASN A 235 -12.93 -2.53 10.74
N PHE A 236 -12.12 -1.90 11.60
CA PHE A 236 -10.71 -1.68 11.32
C PHE A 236 -9.88 -2.90 11.76
N LEU A 237 -9.23 -3.55 10.80
CA LEU A 237 -8.46 -4.78 11.02
C LEU A 237 -6.95 -4.54 11.22
N GLY A 238 -6.50 -3.29 11.15
CA GLY A 238 -5.09 -2.92 11.27
C GLY A 238 -4.47 -2.46 9.96
N TYR A 239 -3.15 -2.64 9.83
CA TYR A 239 -2.37 -2.09 8.73
C TYR A 239 -1.83 -3.19 7.82
N VAL A 240 -1.46 -2.83 6.60
CA VAL A 240 -0.66 -3.66 5.68
C VAL A 240 0.50 -2.81 5.17
N VAL A 241 1.73 -3.27 5.31
CA VAL A 241 2.91 -2.51 4.86
C VAL A 241 3.35 -2.99 3.48
N PHE A 242 3.50 -2.05 2.56
CA PHE A 242 4.14 -2.27 1.27
C PHE A 242 5.66 -2.26 1.46
N LEU A 243 6.27 -3.43 1.37
CA LEU A 243 7.71 -3.59 1.53
C LEU A 243 8.46 -3.02 0.34
N ARG A 244 9.54 -2.28 0.61
CA ARG A 244 10.40 -1.69 -0.42
C ARG A 244 11.81 -2.27 -0.34
N ASN A 245 12.52 -2.28 -1.47
CA ASN A 245 13.95 -2.60 -1.45
C ASN A 245 14.70 -1.42 -0.80
N ARG A 246 15.34 -1.68 0.36
CA ARG A 246 16.18 -0.69 1.03
C ARG A 246 17.35 -0.31 0.11
N GLY A 247 17.58 0.99 -0.09
CA GLY A 247 18.69 1.52 -0.89
C GLY A 247 18.35 1.99 -2.32
N ALA A 248 17.09 1.95 -2.75
CA ALA A 248 16.69 2.66 -3.96
C ALA A 248 16.56 4.17 -3.67
N SER A 249 17.67 4.88 -3.81
CA SER A 249 17.65 6.33 -4.05
C SER A 249 16.75 6.58 -5.26
N ILE A 250 15.68 7.34 -5.07
CA ILE A 250 14.90 7.87 -6.19
C ILE A 250 15.77 8.95 -6.80
N ALA A 251 16.44 8.65 -7.92
CA ALA A 251 16.92 9.71 -8.79
C ALA A 251 15.68 10.51 -9.21
N GLN A 252 15.71 11.80 -8.89
CA GLN A 252 14.71 12.80 -9.24
C GLN A 252 14.56 12.92 -10.75
#